data_AF-A0A5B9W8U5-F1
#
_entry.id   AF-A0A5B9W8U5-F1
#
_cell.length_a   1.000
_cell.length_b   1.000
_cell.length_c   1.000
_cell.angle_alpha   90.00
_cell.angle_beta   90.00
_cell.angle_gamma   90.00
#
_symmetry.space_group_name_H-M   'P 1'
#
loop_
_entity.id
_entity.type
_entity.pdbx_description
1 polymer ?
#
loop_
_entity_poly.entity_id
_entity_poly.type
_entity_poly.pdbx_seq_one_letter_code
_entity_poly.pdbx_strand_id
1 'polypeptide(L)'
;MADLTGGKGEGGRLSEDEVAGLSGHVSTLAAAGLPLGPGLTALGEELPDGRLRASLLDLGRALEGGMPLDEAMALQKRRIPAHLRGIVLGGLKSGRLGDVLGRFTGYVSIGTELRRRLWLSMAYPVFTIVLTLILLVLVDVFVVSMFESIFRDFGVPIPMMTVALIETSHVIRAVWPGLAVVGLVLAGLWLAGRLAFGGPAVRGILARLPVLGAVWRYTGWAEFCHLLALLLESRLPLPEALRLTGEGVENSGLARASDSMARDVENGRPLAATMGKQPELPPNLPRLIRWAGDHDATADLLHAAGEMYEARARSQAAFAGTVMAVLSAVIVFVGVSIGVIGLFLPLITLITKLSG
;
A
#
# COMPACT_ATOMS: atom_id res chain seq x y z
N MET A 1 -3.69 -48.50 -5.84
CA MET A 1 -4.70 -47.44 -5.94
C MET A 1 -4.12 -46.19 -5.33
N ALA A 2 -3.51 -45.36 -6.18
CA ALA A 2 -3.02 -44.03 -5.85
C ALA A 2 -4.14 -43.04 -6.22
N ASP A 3 -4.60 -42.24 -5.26
CA ASP A 3 -5.61 -41.21 -5.43
C ASP A 3 -5.12 -39.99 -4.61
N LEU A 4 -4.39 -39.06 -5.23
CA LEU A 4 -4.89 -37.82 -5.84
C LEU A 4 -5.54 -36.83 -4.87
N THR A 5 -4.98 -36.64 -3.67
CA THR A 5 -5.11 -35.36 -2.95
C THR A 5 -3.97 -34.42 -3.33
N GLY A 6 -3.92 -34.01 -4.60
CA GLY A 6 -3.08 -32.91 -5.07
C GLY A 6 -3.57 -31.61 -4.46
N GLY A 7 -2.88 -31.14 -3.42
CA GLY A 7 -3.16 -29.88 -2.74
C GLY A 7 -3.13 -28.71 -3.71
N LYS A 8 -4.28 -28.08 -3.91
CA LYS A 8 -4.56 -26.98 -4.84
C LYS A 8 -3.78 -25.66 -4.59
N GLY A 9 -2.72 -25.68 -3.77
CA GLY A 9 -1.97 -24.48 -3.35
C GLY A 9 -0.47 -24.49 -3.64
N GLU A 10 0.14 -25.64 -4.00
CA GLU A 10 1.61 -25.80 -3.93
C GLU A 10 2.39 -25.20 -5.11
N GLY A 11 1.72 -24.76 -6.18
CA GLY A 11 2.38 -24.31 -7.41
C GLY A 11 2.55 -22.79 -7.58
N GLY A 12 1.98 -21.97 -6.69
CA GLY A 12 1.92 -20.51 -6.86
C GLY A 12 3.21 -19.78 -6.48
N ARG A 13 3.41 -18.56 -7.00
CA ARG A 13 4.41 -17.61 -6.46
C ARG A 13 4.15 -17.41 -4.97
N LEU A 14 5.23 -17.30 -4.18
CA LEU A 14 5.14 -16.91 -2.79
C LEU A 14 4.56 -15.49 -2.68
N SER A 15 3.72 -15.24 -1.68
CA SER A 15 3.30 -13.88 -1.30
C SER A 15 4.47 -13.10 -0.70
N GLU A 16 4.36 -11.78 -0.60
CA GLU A 16 5.39 -10.93 0.03
C GLU A 16 5.68 -11.38 1.47
N ASP A 17 4.65 -11.73 2.23
CA ASP A 17 4.79 -12.24 3.60
C ASP A 17 5.49 -13.61 3.65
N GLU A 18 5.18 -14.51 2.70
CA GLU A 18 5.84 -15.80 2.59
C GLU A 18 7.31 -15.65 2.14
N VAL A 19 7.61 -14.68 1.27
CA VAL A 19 8.99 -14.31 0.88
C VAL A 19 9.75 -13.75 2.07
N ALA A 20 9.14 -12.88 2.87
CA ALA A 20 9.72 -12.35 4.11
C ALA A 20 10.01 -13.48 5.11
N GLY A 21 9.05 -14.40 5.27
CA GLY A 21 9.18 -15.58 6.12
C GLY A 21 10.35 -16.44 5.67
N LEU A 22 10.41 -16.81 4.39
CA LEU A 22 11.52 -17.60 3.83
C LEU A 22 12.88 -16.95 4.12
N SER A 23 13.01 -15.65 3.82
CA SER A 23 14.24 -14.91 4.07
C SER A 23 14.60 -14.83 5.54
N GLY A 24 13.63 -14.66 6.44
CA GLY A 24 13.83 -14.61 7.88
C GLY A 24 14.39 -15.91 8.42
N HIS A 25 13.78 -17.03 8.05
CA HIS A 25 14.24 -18.37 8.42
C HIS A 25 15.68 -18.63 7.94
N VAL A 26 15.98 -18.35 6.66
CA VAL A 26 17.33 -18.50 6.11
C VAL A 26 18.32 -17.57 6.81
N SER A 27 17.93 -16.32 7.10
CA SER A 27 18.73 -15.34 7.83
C SER A 27 19.11 -15.83 9.21
N THR A 28 18.15 -16.34 9.98
CA THR A 28 18.35 -16.81 11.36
C THR A 28 19.29 -18.01 11.38
N LEU A 29 19.08 -19.00 10.51
CA LEU A 29 19.97 -20.16 10.41
C LEU A 29 21.39 -19.74 10.00
N ALA A 30 21.52 -18.87 8.99
CA ALA A 30 22.81 -18.39 8.52
C ALA A 30 23.55 -17.58 9.58
N ALA A 31 22.86 -16.69 10.31
CA ALA A 31 23.45 -15.88 11.38
C ALA A 31 23.88 -16.72 12.59
N ALA A 32 23.14 -17.79 12.89
CA ALA A 32 23.48 -18.75 13.94
C ALA A 32 24.59 -19.74 13.53
N GLY A 33 25.06 -19.70 12.27
CA GLY A 33 26.05 -20.65 11.75
C GLY A 33 25.53 -22.09 11.66
N LEU A 34 24.20 -22.27 11.61
CA LEU A 34 23.57 -23.58 11.54
C LEU A 34 23.53 -24.11 10.09
N PRO A 35 23.58 -25.44 9.89
CA PRO A 35 23.51 -26.04 8.56
C PRO A 35 22.13 -25.79 7.93
N LEU A 36 22.11 -25.11 6.77
CA LEU A 36 20.89 -24.66 6.11
C LEU A 36 19.97 -25.82 5.69
N GLY A 37 20.51 -26.93 5.19
CA GLY A 37 19.69 -28.07 4.75
C GLY A 37 18.77 -28.63 5.86
N PRO A 38 19.35 -29.21 6.93
CA PRO A 38 18.59 -29.72 8.06
C PRO A 38 17.72 -28.65 8.74
N GLY A 39 18.23 -27.42 8.85
CA GLY A 39 17.49 -26.31 9.46
C GLY A 39 16.23 -25.93 8.67
N LEU A 40 16.31 -25.85 7.34
CA LEU A 40 15.16 -25.54 6.49
C LEU A 40 14.16 -26.69 6.45
N THR A 41 14.63 -27.94 6.47
CA THR A 41 13.75 -29.12 6.57
C THR A 41 12.97 -29.10 7.89
N ALA A 42 13.64 -28.90 9.03
CA ALA A 42 13.01 -28.84 10.34
C ALA A 42 11.96 -27.72 10.43
N LEU A 43 12.28 -26.51 9.95
CA LEU A 43 11.33 -25.39 9.91
C LEU A 43 10.14 -25.67 8.99
N GLY A 44 10.35 -26.38 7.88
CA GLY A 44 9.28 -26.81 6.99
C GLY A 44 8.34 -27.84 7.63
N GLU A 45 8.83 -28.69 8.53
CA GLU A 45 8.03 -29.69 9.25
C GLU A 45 7.13 -29.07 10.34
N GLU A 46 7.53 -27.95 10.93
CA GLU A 46 6.75 -27.22 11.94
C GLU A 46 5.65 -26.33 11.36
N LEU A 47 5.75 -25.97 10.09
CA LEU A 47 4.78 -25.08 9.44
C LEU A 47 3.52 -25.82 8.98
N PRO A 48 2.36 -25.15 8.96
CA PRO A 48 1.15 -25.70 8.36
C PRO A 48 1.31 -25.88 6.84
N ASP A 49 0.45 -26.72 6.25
CA ASP A 49 0.43 -26.94 4.81
C ASP A 49 0.24 -25.63 4.03
N GLY A 50 1.13 -25.41 3.06
CA GLY A 50 1.15 -24.17 2.29
C GLY A 50 2.38 -24.04 1.39
N ARG A 51 2.43 -22.94 0.62
CA ARG A 51 3.53 -22.67 -0.33
C ARG A 51 4.87 -22.51 0.35
N LEU A 52 4.91 -21.82 1.50
CA LEU A 52 6.13 -21.60 2.27
C LEU A 52 6.72 -22.91 2.79
N ARG A 53 5.87 -23.79 3.36
CA ARG A 53 6.26 -25.14 3.78
C ARG A 53 6.86 -25.93 2.63
N ALA A 54 6.17 -26.00 1.49
CA ALA A 54 6.66 -26.72 0.32
C ALA A 54 8.01 -26.19 -0.15
N SER A 55 8.18 -24.86 -0.22
CA SER A 55 9.45 -24.23 -0.58
C SER A 55 10.59 -24.54 0.39
N LEU A 56 10.35 -24.51 1.70
CA LEU A 56 11.35 -24.81 2.73
C LEU A 56 11.79 -26.27 2.68
N LEU A 57 10.84 -27.21 2.58
CA LEU A 57 11.13 -28.65 2.47
C LEU A 57 11.90 -28.97 1.18
N ASP A 58 11.48 -28.40 0.05
CA ASP A 58 12.14 -28.62 -1.23
C ASP A 58 13.58 -28.05 -1.23
N LEU A 59 13.81 -26.88 -0.61
CA LEU A 59 15.15 -26.32 -0.46
C LEU A 59 16.02 -27.15 0.51
N GLY A 60 15.47 -27.50 1.68
CA GLY A 60 16.16 -28.27 2.71
C GLY A 60 16.65 -29.62 2.18
N ARG A 61 15.76 -30.36 1.51
CA ARG A 61 16.09 -31.65 0.87
C ARG A 61 17.11 -31.52 -0.26
N ALA A 62 17.02 -30.46 -1.08
CA ALA A 62 17.99 -30.24 -2.15
C ALA A 62 19.40 -29.98 -1.58
N LEU A 63 19.49 -29.17 -0.53
CA LEU A 63 20.75 -28.87 0.17
C LEU A 63 21.31 -30.10 0.88
N GLU A 64 20.47 -30.89 1.55
CA GLU A 64 20.87 -32.18 2.15
C GLU A 64 21.37 -33.17 1.09
N GLY A 65 20.80 -33.13 -0.12
CA GLY A 65 21.28 -33.87 -1.29
C GLY A 65 22.58 -33.33 -1.90
N GLY A 66 23.18 -32.28 -1.32
CA GLY A 66 24.45 -31.71 -1.76
C GLY A 66 24.34 -30.65 -2.86
N MET A 67 23.12 -30.25 -3.26
CA MET A 67 22.92 -29.17 -4.21
C MET A 67 23.23 -27.82 -3.55
N PRO A 68 23.99 -26.91 -4.20
CA PRO A 68 24.23 -25.60 -3.65
C PRO A 68 22.95 -24.75 -3.62
N LEU A 69 22.88 -23.81 -2.67
CA LEU A 69 21.65 -23.04 -2.38
C LEU A 69 21.15 -22.23 -3.59
N ASP A 70 22.05 -21.64 -4.36
CA ASP A 70 21.72 -20.86 -5.55
C ASP A 70 21.09 -21.71 -6.66
N GLU A 71 21.58 -22.94 -6.87
CA GLU A 71 20.97 -23.90 -7.79
C GLU A 71 19.62 -24.39 -7.29
N ALA A 72 19.52 -24.73 -6.00
CA ALA A 72 18.26 -25.16 -5.38
C ALA A 72 17.17 -24.08 -5.49
N MET A 73 17.52 -22.81 -5.24
CA MET A 73 16.62 -21.68 -5.45
C MET A 73 16.32 -21.44 -6.94
N ALA A 74 17.26 -21.73 -7.83
CA ALA A 74 17.05 -21.67 -9.27
C ALA A 74 16.13 -22.79 -9.78
N LEU A 75 15.91 -23.90 -9.08
CA LEU A 75 14.85 -24.85 -9.42
C LEU A 75 13.46 -24.32 -9.05
N GLN A 76 13.38 -23.40 -8.08
CA GLN A 76 12.15 -22.80 -7.60
C GLN A 76 11.85 -21.41 -8.20
N LYS A 77 12.37 -21.04 -9.38
CA LYS A 77 12.18 -19.68 -9.97
C LYS A 77 10.71 -19.24 -10.09
N ARG A 78 9.78 -20.21 -10.19
CA ARG A 78 8.34 -19.93 -10.26
C ARG A 78 7.75 -19.55 -8.89
N ARG A 79 8.34 -20.03 -7.79
CA ARG A 79 7.91 -19.73 -6.42
C ARG A 79 8.67 -18.53 -5.85
N ILE A 80 9.99 -18.48 -6.06
CA ILE A 80 10.91 -17.51 -5.47
C ILE A 80 11.23 -16.39 -6.46
N PRO A 81 10.96 -15.11 -6.11
CA PRO A 81 11.23 -13.99 -7.01
C PRO A 81 12.74 -13.79 -7.25
N ALA A 82 13.11 -13.23 -8.41
CA ALA A 82 14.53 -13.12 -8.79
C ALA A 82 15.34 -12.17 -7.91
N HIS A 83 14.75 -11.07 -7.43
CA HIS A 83 15.44 -10.16 -6.51
C HIS A 83 15.91 -10.89 -5.24
N LEU A 84 15.09 -11.77 -4.66
CA LEU A 84 15.48 -12.56 -3.49
C LEU A 84 16.61 -13.55 -3.84
N ARG A 85 16.53 -14.21 -5.01
CA ARG A 85 17.60 -15.09 -5.48
C ARG A 85 18.93 -14.34 -5.64
N GLY A 86 18.89 -13.11 -6.17
CA GLY A 86 20.07 -12.25 -6.29
C GLY A 86 20.64 -11.83 -4.94
N ILE A 87 19.80 -11.46 -3.98
CA ILE A 87 20.20 -11.13 -2.60
C ILE A 87 20.88 -12.32 -1.93
N VAL A 88 20.30 -13.52 -2.03
CA VAL A 88 20.90 -14.75 -1.48
C VAL A 88 22.24 -15.05 -2.15
N LEU A 89 22.33 -14.93 -3.48
CA LEU A 89 23.56 -15.15 -4.22
C LEU A 89 24.67 -14.16 -3.81
N GLY A 90 24.35 -12.87 -3.67
CA GLY A 90 25.29 -11.85 -3.22
C GLY A 90 25.72 -12.05 -1.76
N GLY A 91 24.76 -12.42 -0.88
CA GLY A 91 25.01 -12.79 0.51
C GLY A 91 25.92 -14.03 0.66
N LEU A 92 25.72 -15.04 -0.18
CA LEU A 92 26.58 -16.24 -0.24
C LEU A 92 27.99 -15.89 -0.72
N LYS A 93 28.12 -15.16 -1.83
CA LYS A 93 29.43 -14.77 -2.40
C LYS A 93 30.24 -13.88 -1.47
N SER A 94 29.56 -13.02 -0.71
CA SER A 94 30.20 -12.13 0.29
C SER A 94 30.44 -12.80 1.64
N GLY A 95 29.89 -14.00 1.88
CA GLY A 95 29.93 -14.67 3.19
C GLY A 95 29.08 -13.97 4.26
N ARG A 96 28.17 -13.08 3.87
CA ARG A 96 27.36 -12.23 4.77
C ARG A 96 25.87 -12.50 4.63
N LEU A 97 25.51 -13.75 4.33
CA LEU A 97 24.13 -14.14 4.04
C LEU A 97 23.16 -13.77 5.17
N GLY A 98 23.55 -13.98 6.43
CA GLY A 98 22.75 -13.61 7.61
C GLY A 98 22.50 -12.10 7.72
N ASP A 99 23.54 -11.27 7.57
CA ASP A 99 23.41 -9.81 7.61
C ASP A 99 22.50 -9.29 6.50
N VAL A 100 22.73 -9.76 5.27
CA VAL A 100 22.02 -9.30 4.07
C VAL A 100 20.55 -9.70 4.11
N LEU A 101 20.24 -10.96 4.48
CA LEU A 101 18.85 -11.39 4.63
C LEU A 101 18.18 -10.75 5.85
N GLY A 102 18.92 -10.48 6.92
CA GLY A 102 18.42 -9.72 8.08
C GLY A 102 17.95 -8.33 7.65
N ARG A 103 18.79 -7.60 6.89
CA ARG A 103 18.41 -6.31 6.30
C ARG A 103 17.23 -6.44 5.32
N PHE A 104 17.19 -7.49 4.51
CA PHE A 104 16.04 -7.77 3.63
C PHE A 104 14.73 -7.97 4.41
N THR A 105 14.77 -8.72 5.51
CA THR A 105 13.57 -8.97 6.34
C THR A 105 13.09 -7.69 7.01
N GLY A 106 14.03 -6.85 7.47
CA GLY A 106 13.73 -5.48 7.90
C GLY A 106 13.06 -4.67 6.79
N TYR A 107 13.58 -4.74 5.56
CA TYR A 107 13.02 -4.05 4.40
C TYR A 107 11.58 -4.50 4.05
N VAL A 108 11.31 -5.80 3.96
CA VAL A 108 9.95 -6.28 3.63
C VAL A 108 8.94 -5.89 4.71
N SER A 109 9.39 -5.79 5.98
CA SER A 109 8.57 -5.27 7.07
C SER A 109 8.22 -3.79 6.90
N ILE A 110 9.06 -2.98 6.25
CA ILE A 110 8.78 -1.55 5.99
C ILE A 110 7.64 -1.42 5.00
N GLY A 111 7.67 -2.11 3.86
CA GLY A 111 6.61 -1.99 2.85
C GLY A 111 5.23 -2.40 3.37
N THR A 112 5.18 -3.51 4.10
CA THR A 112 3.95 -4.04 4.72
C THR A 112 3.46 -3.15 5.86
N GLU A 113 4.35 -2.70 6.75
CA GLU A 113 3.99 -1.82 7.87
C GLU A 113 3.56 -0.44 7.38
N LEU A 114 4.23 0.10 6.38
CA LEU A 114 3.86 1.37 5.76
C LEU A 114 2.48 1.23 5.13
N ARG A 115 2.23 0.19 4.32
CA ARG A 115 0.91 -0.10 3.74
C ARG A 115 -0.17 -0.30 4.81
N ARG A 116 0.12 -1.04 5.88
CA ARG A 116 -0.79 -1.26 7.00
C ARG A 116 -1.14 0.05 7.70
N ARG A 117 -0.14 0.89 7.99
CA ARG A 117 -0.33 2.23 8.57
C ARG A 117 -1.10 3.15 7.64
N LEU A 118 -0.82 3.13 6.34
CA LEU A 118 -1.60 3.87 5.35
C LEU A 118 -3.07 3.47 5.39
N TRP A 119 -3.34 2.16 5.44
CA TRP A 119 -4.71 1.66 5.57
C TRP A 119 -5.37 2.08 6.87
N LEU A 120 -4.68 1.98 8.00
CA LEU A 120 -5.20 2.39 9.30
C LEU A 120 -5.48 3.90 9.34
N SER A 121 -4.55 4.71 8.81
CA SER A 121 -4.71 6.17 8.71
C SER A 121 -5.84 6.59 7.78
N MET A 122 -6.16 5.79 6.75
CA MET A 122 -7.29 6.05 5.83
C MET A 122 -8.61 5.45 6.32
N ALA A 123 -8.58 4.44 7.20
CA ALA A 123 -9.78 3.82 7.75
C ALA A 123 -10.60 4.81 8.57
N TYR A 124 -9.94 5.64 9.39
CA TYR A 124 -10.63 6.64 10.22
C TYR A 124 -11.37 7.70 9.38
N PRO A 125 -10.75 8.39 8.40
CA PRO A 125 -11.46 9.30 7.51
C PRO A 125 -12.64 8.68 6.78
N VAL A 126 -12.48 7.46 6.25
CA VAL A 126 -13.56 6.76 5.54
C VAL A 126 -14.72 6.46 6.48
N PHE A 127 -14.43 5.95 7.67
CA PHE A 127 -15.44 5.68 8.69
C PHE A 127 -16.20 6.95 9.08
N THR A 128 -15.49 8.06 9.36
CA THR A 128 -16.10 9.33 9.73
C THR A 128 -16.97 9.89 8.60
N ILE A 129 -16.50 9.86 7.34
CA ILE A 129 -17.30 10.32 6.19
C ILE A 129 -18.57 9.49 6.04
N VAL A 130 -18.48 8.16 6.14
CA VAL A 130 -19.65 7.27 6.03
C VAL A 130 -20.63 7.56 7.17
N LEU A 131 -20.15 7.67 8.41
CA LEU A 131 -20.99 7.98 9.57
C LEU A 131 -21.65 9.36 9.45
N THR A 132 -20.90 10.37 9.03
CA THR A 132 -21.41 11.73 8.75
C THR A 132 -22.51 11.69 7.69
N LEU A 133 -22.31 10.95 6.60
CA LEU A 133 -23.27 10.87 5.51
C LEU A 133 -24.56 10.16 5.97
N ILE A 134 -24.43 9.07 6.75
CA ILE A 134 -25.56 8.38 7.37
C ILE A 134 -26.34 9.34 8.28
N LEU A 135 -25.65 10.09 9.14
CA LEU A 135 -26.28 11.04 10.06
C LEU A 135 -26.97 12.18 9.30
N LEU A 136 -26.34 12.72 8.26
CA LEU A 136 -26.92 13.80 7.44
C LEU A 136 -28.18 13.33 6.75
N VAL A 137 -28.16 12.13 6.16
CA VAL A 137 -29.36 11.52 5.55
C VAL A 137 -30.43 11.23 6.60
N LEU A 138 -30.06 10.74 7.78
CA LEU A 138 -31.03 10.50 8.85
C LEU A 138 -31.73 11.80 9.26
N VAL A 139 -30.97 12.87 9.47
CA VAL A 139 -31.51 14.20 9.79
C VAL A 139 -32.39 14.70 8.64
N ASP A 140 -31.97 14.55 7.40
CA ASP A 140 -32.74 14.97 6.23
C ASP A 140 -34.07 14.19 6.10
N VAL A 141 -34.02 12.86 6.21
CA VAL A 141 -35.20 11.99 6.07
C VAL A 141 -36.20 12.21 7.18
N PHE A 142 -35.76 12.34 8.44
CA PHE A 142 -36.67 12.40 9.59
C PHE A 142 -36.98 13.84 10.04
N VAL A 143 -35.98 14.71 10.13
CA VAL A 143 -36.15 16.06 10.69
C VAL A 143 -36.76 16.98 9.64
N VAL A 144 -36.21 17.01 8.42
CA VAL A 144 -36.72 17.91 7.37
C VAL A 144 -38.16 17.53 6.97
N SER A 145 -38.50 16.24 6.89
CA SER A 145 -39.87 15.80 6.58
C SER A 145 -40.88 16.20 7.65
N MET A 146 -40.50 16.11 8.93
CA MET A 146 -41.36 16.51 10.05
C MET A 146 -41.65 18.01 10.02
N PHE A 147 -40.64 18.82 9.71
CA PHE A 147 -40.85 20.26 9.55
C PHE A 147 -41.68 20.58 8.29
N GLU A 148 -41.50 19.87 7.19
CA GLU A 148 -42.32 20.04 5.98
C GLU A 148 -43.80 19.80 6.26
N SER A 149 -44.16 18.74 7.01
CA SER A 149 -45.56 18.50 7.38
C SER A 149 -46.11 19.63 8.25
N ILE A 150 -45.34 20.08 9.25
CA ILE A 150 -45.72 21.21 10.11
C ILE A 150 -45.98 22.46 9.25
N PHE A 151 -45.04 22.88 8.39
CA PHE A 151 -45.22 24.08 7.57
C PHE A 151 -46.42 23.98 6.62
N ARG A 152 -46.69 22.79 6.08
CA ARG A 152 -47.86 22.53 5.23
C ARG A 152 -49.18 22.68 6.00
N ASP A 153 -49.23 22.16 7.22
CA ASP A 153 -50.42 22.21 8.08
C ASP A 153 -50.74 23.63 8.56
N PHE A 154 -49.71 24.46 8.80
CA PHE A 154 -49.87 25.84 9.23
C PHE A 154 -50.15 26.84 8.08
N GLY A 155 -50.00 26.42 6.81
CA GLY A 155 -50.34 27.25 5.64
C GLY A 155 -49.57 28.57 5.50
N VAL A 156 -48.42 28.71 6.18
CA VAL A 156 -47.62 29.94 6.22
C VAL A 156 -46.63 29.98 5.05
N PRO A 157 -46.39 31.15 4.42
CA PRO A 157 -45.33 31.28 3.41
C PRO A 157 -43.97 30.92 4.00
N ILE A 158 -43.38 29.87 3.43
CA ILE A 158 -42.09 29.32 3.83
C ILE A 158 -40.97 30.19 3.25
N PRO A 159 -39.92 30.57 4.03
CA PRO A 159 -38.79 31.32 3.49
C PRO A 159 -38.08 30.56 2.36
N MET A 160 -37.56 31.30 1.37
CA MET A 160 -36.91 30.73 0.17
C MET A 160 -35.75 29.78 0.52
N MET A 161 -35.03 30.04 1.62
CA MET A 161 -33.94 29.18 2.11
C MET A 161 -34.45 27.80 2.56
N THR A 162 -35.60 27.73 3.22
CA THR A 162 -36.21 26.47 3.67
C THR A 162 -36.84 25.70 2.50
N VAL A 163 -37.39 26.41 1.49
CA VAL A 163 -37.88 25.78 0.24
C VAL A 163 -36.74 25.11 -0.52
N ALA A 164 -35.60 25.80 -0.71
CA ALA A 164 -34.43 25.22 -1.35
C ALA A 164 -33.89 23.99 -0.59
N LEU A 165 -33.98 24.00 0.75
CA LEU A 165 -33.58 22.88 1.59
C LEU A 165 -34.53 21.67 1.44
N ILE A 166 -35.85 21.90 1.41
CA ILE A 166 -36.86 20.86 1.18
C ILE A 166 -36.72 20.25 -0.23
N GLU A 167 -36.55 21.08 -1.25
CA GLU A 167 -36.31 20.64 -2.64
C GLU A 167 -35.05 19.76 -2.74
N THR A 168 -33.95 20.21 -2.12
CA THR A 168 -32.69 19.44 -2.09
C THR A 168 -32.87 18.12 -1.33
N SER A 169 -33.62 18.14 -0.23
CA SER A 169 -33.98 16.96 0.56
C SER A 169 -34.80 15.94 -0.24
N HIS A 170 -35.73 16.39 -1.08
CA HIS A 170 -36.49 15.50 -1.97
C HIS A 170 -35.60 14.80 -3.01
N VAL A 171 -34.66 15.53 -3.60
CA VAL A 171 -33.67 14.94 -4.52
C VAL A 171 -32.76 13.95 -3.79
N ILE A 172 -32.27 14.30 -2.59
CA ILE A 172 -31.43 13.42 -1.78
C ILE A 172 -32.21 12.16 -1.39
N ARG A 173 -33.47 12.26 -0.93
CA ARG A 173 -34.33 11.12 -0.61
C ARG A 173 -34.58 10.20 -1.79
N ALA A 174 -34.77 10.75 -2.98
CA ALA A 174 -35.00 9.97 -4.20
C ALA A 174 -33.73 9.22 -4.64
N VAL A 175 -32.55 9.84 -4.48
CA VAL A 175 -31.27 9.31 -4.97
C VAL A 175 -30.58 8.42 -3.93
N TRP A 176 -30.74 8.68 -2.64
CA TRP A 176 -30.09 7.99 -1.52
C TRP A 176 -30.22 6.46 -1.57
N PRO A 177 -31.40 5.86 -1.77
CA PRO A 177 -31.54 4.39 -1.80
C PRO A 177 -30.73 3.78 -2.94
N GLY A 178 -30.71 4.44 -4.10
CA GLY A 178 -29.89 4.03 -5.24
C GLY A 178 -28.38 4.18 -4.95
N LEU A 179 -27.99 5.27 -4.30
CA LEU A 179 -26.60 5.54 -3.94
C LEU A 179 -26.08 4.60 -2.83
N ALA A 180 -26.95 4.21 -1.89
CA ALA A 180 -26.65 3.23 -0.85
C ALA A 180 -26.48 1.82 -1.44
N VAL A 181 -27.33 1.42 -2.40
CA VAL A 181 -27.19 0.15 -3.12
C VAL A 181 -25.93 0.14 -3.99
N VAL A 182 -25.66 1.20 -4.74
CA VAL A 182 -24.43 1.34 -5.54
C VAL A 182 -23.20 1.36 -4.63
N GLY A 183 -23.26 2.06 -3.49
CA GLY A 183 -22.19 2.09 -2.50
C GLY A 183 -21.91 0.73 -1.88
N LEU A 184 -22.96 -0.04 -1.54
CA LEU A 184 -22.83 -1.40 -1.01
C LEU A 184 -22.27 -2.37 -2.05
N VAL A 185 -22.72 -2.25 -3.30
CA VAL A 185 -22.21 -3.04 -4.43
C VAL A 185 -20.74 -2.71 -4.72
N LEU A 186 -20.37 -1.42 -4.73
CA LEU A 186 -18.99 -0.97 -4.93
C LEU A 186 -18.09 -1.35 -3.74
N ALA A 187 -18.58 -1.24 -2.50
CA ALA A 187 -17.85 -1.68 -1.32
C ALA A 187 -17.66 -3.20 -1.30
N GLY A 188 -18.68 -3.96 -1.72
CA GLY A 188 -18.62 -5.41 -1.90
C GLY A 188 -17.64 -5.80 -3.00
N LEU A 189 -17.67 -5.14 -4.17
CA LEU A 189 -16.72 -5.33 -5.27
C LEU A 189 -15.30 -4.91 -4.91
N TRP A 190 -15.13 -3.86 -4.12
CA TRP A 190 -13.83 -3.39 -3.65
C TRP A 190 -13.26 -4.30 -2.58
N LEU A 191 -14.08 -4.78 -1.64
CA LEU A 191 -13.66 -5.73 -0.61
C LEU A 191 -13.37 -7.10 -1.22
N ALA A 192 -14.23 -7.59 -2.11
CA ALA A 192 -14.01 -8.81 -2.89
C ALA A 192 -12.80 -8.66 -3.82
N GLY A 193 -12.62 -7.50 -4.45
CA GLY A 193 -11.45 -7.16 -5.25
C GLY A 193 -10.18 -7.13 -4.42
N ARG A 194 -10.21 -6.57 -3.21
CA ARG A 194 -9.07 -6.54 -2.29
C ARG A 194 -8.74 -7.91 -1.69
N LEU A 195 -9.75 -8.75 -1.44
CA LEU A 195 -9.59 -10.12 -0.96
C LEU A 195 -9.13 -11.07 -2.07
N ALA A 196 -9.58 -10.86 -3.31
CA ALA A 196 -9.29 -11.75 -4.44
C ALA A 196 -8.08 -11.30 -5.26
N PHE A 197 -7.84 -9.99 -5.42
CA PHE A 197 -6.82 -9.43 -6.31
C PHE A 197 -6.33 -8.05 -5.86
N GLY A 198 -5.15 -8.01 -5.21
CA GLY A 198 -4.29 -6.81 -5.12
C GLY A 198 -3.75 -6.35 -6.48
N GLY A 199 -4.61 -6.25 -7.49
CA GLY A 199 -4.24 -6.09 -8.89
C GLY A 199 -3.71 -4.69 -9.23
N PRO A 200 -2.93 -4.57 -10.32
CA PRO A 200 -2.35 -3.30 -10.79
C PRO A 200 -3.41 -2.27 -11.25
N ALA A 201 -4.63 -2.70 -11.59
CA ALA A 201 -5.71 -1.81 -12.04
C ALA A 201 -6.29 -0.92 -10.94
N VAL A 202 -6.54 -1.48 -9.74
CA VAL A 202 -6.98 -0.71 -8.57
C VAL A 202 -5.88 0.27 -8.13
N ARG A 203 -4.61 -0.14 -8.25
CA ARG A 203 -3.43 0.70 -7.98
C ARG A 203 -3.34 1.91 -8.91
N GLY A 204 -3.64 1.74 -10.21
CA GLY A 204 -3.62 2.82 -11.20
C GLY A 204 -4.67 3.92 -10.96
N ILE A 205 -5.85 3.57 -10.45
CA ILE A 205 -6.91 4.54 -10.11
C ILE A 205 -6.58 5.27 -8.82
N LEU A 206 -6.08 4.55 -7.80
CA LEU A 206 -5.69 5.14 -6.52
C LEU A 206 -4.49 6.09 -6.66
N ALA A 207 -3.56 5.79 -7.57
CA ALA A 207 -2.39 6.64 -7.85
C ALA A 207 -2.74 7.99 -8.51
N ARG A 208 -3.96 8.16 -9.04
CA ARG A 208 -4.42 9.42 -9.64
C ARG A 208 -5.06 10.39 -8.64
N LEU A 209 -5.38 9.94 -7.44
CA LEU A 209 -5.88 10.83 -6.39
C LEU A 209 -4.71 11.67 -5.86
N PRO A 210 -4.79 13.01 -5.82
CA PRO A 210 -3.63 13.88 -5.55
C PRO A 210 -2.96 13.61 -4.20
N VAL A 211 -3.74 13.17 -3.22
CA VAL A 211 -3.25 12.86 -1.87
C VAL A 211 -2.72 11.42 -1.77
N LEU A 212 -3.45 10.43 -2.30
CA LEU A 212 -3.04 9.02 -2.25
C LEU A 212 -1.90 8.70 -3.23
N GLY A 213 -1.86 9.38 -4.38
CA GLY A 213 -0.80 9.26 -5.37
C GLY A 213 0.54 9.80 -4.89
N ALA A 214 0.54 10.87 -4.07
CA ALA A 214 1.76 11.36 -3.44
C ALA A 214 2.36 10.32 -2.50
N VAL A 215 1.54 9.74 -1.62
CA VAL A 215 1.95 8.67 -0.71
C VAL A 215 2.50 7.47 -1.48
N TRP A 216 1.78 7.00 -2.50
CA TRP A 216 2.22 5.87 -3.33
C TRP A 216 3.56 6.12 -4.01
N ARG A 217 3.78 7.34 -4.52
CA ARG A 217 5.07 7.72 -5.13
C ARG A 217 6.20 7.68 -4.12
N TYR A 218 6.02 8.26 -2.93
CA TYR A 218 7.04 8.24 -1.88
C TYR A 218 7.35 6.82 -1.41
N THR A 219 6.33 5.96 -1.25
CA THR A 219 6.51 4.54 -0.92
C THR A 219 7.31 3.82 -2.00
N GLY A 220 6.95 3.99 -3.28
CA GLY A 220 7.70 3.37 -4.38
C GLY A 220 9.15 3.85 -4.48
N TRP A 221 9.42 5.13 -4.20
CA TRP A 221 10.79 5.64 -4.15
C TRP A 221 11.59 5.07 -2.98
N ALA A 222 10.97 4.94 -1.79
CA ALA A 222 11.60 4.30 -0.64
C ALA A 222 11.92 2.82 -0.95
N GLU A 223 10.96 2.09 -1.52
CA GLU A 223 11.13 0.69 -1.93
C GLU A 223 12.29 0.51 -2.91
N PHE A 224 12.33 1.35 -3.95
CA PHE A 224 13.41 1.34 -4.93
C PHE A 224 14.78 1.62 -4.29
N CYS A 225 14.88 2.64 -3.45
CA CYS A 225 16.15 3.04 -2.85
C CYS A 225 16.69 1.97 -1.88
N HIS A 226 15.85 1.43 -1.00
CA HIS A 226 16.28 0.39 -0.06
C HIS A 226 16.64 -0.92 -0.77
N LEU A 227 15.85 -1.35 -1.76
CA LEU A 227 16.14 -2.58 -2.48
C LEU A 227 17.45 -2.45 -3.29
N LEU A 228 17.66 -1.32 -3.95
CA LEU A 228 18.91 -1.06 -4.67
C LEU A 228 20.10 -0.97 -3.71
N ALA A 229 19.97 -0.26 -2.58
CA ALA A 229 21.01 -0.19 -1.55
C ALA A 229 21.41 -1.59 -1.09
N LEU A 230 20.43 -2.43 -0.73
CA LEU A 230 20.67 -3.78 -0.26
C LEU A 230 21.39 -4.67 -1.29
N LEU A 231 21.01 -4.58 -2.56
CA LEU A 231 21.66 -5.32 -3.63
C LEU A 231 23.11 -4.83 -3.84
N LEU A 232 23.36 -3.52 -3.72
CA LEU A 232 24.72 -2.97 -3.79
C LEU A 232 25.58 -3.37 -2.58
N GLU A 233 25.03 -3.37 -1.37
CA GLU A 233 25.69 -3.88 -0.16
C GLU A 233 26.06 -5.37 -0.30
N SER A 234 25.23 -6.12 -1.03
CA SER A 234 25.48 -7.53 -1.36
C SER A 234 26.55 -7.72 -2.44
N ARG A 235 27.24 -6.65 -2.83
CA ARG A 235 28.30 -6.60 -3.86
C ARG A 235 27.89 -7.07 -5.24
N LEU A 236 26.60 -6.97 -5.56
CA LEU A 236 26.15 -7.17 -6.94
C LEU A 236 26.62 -6.01 -7.81
N PRO A 237 27.09 -6.26 -9.04
CA PRO A 237 27.37 -5.20 -10.00
C PRO A 237 26.16 -4.29 -10.19
N LEU A 238 26.37 -2.98 -10.22
CA LEU A 238 25.30 -1.98 -10.30
C LEU A 238 24.25 -2.25 -11.39
N PRO A 239 24.60 -2.67 -12.63
CA PRO A 239 23.58 -3.02 -13.61
C PRO A 239 22.69 -4.20 -13.22
N GLU A 240 23.29 -5.25 -12.65
CA GLU A 240 22.57 -6.43 -12.18
C GLU A 240 21.67 -6.06 -11.00
N ALA A 241 22.19 -5.27 -10.06
CA ALA A 241 21.41 -4.72 -8.95
C ALA A 241 20.21 -3.90 -9.46
N LEU A 242 20.37 -3.06 -10.49
CA LEU A 242 19.26 -2.30 -11.08
C LEU A 242 18.20 -3.21 -11.71
N ARG A 243 18.58 -4.24 -12.47
CA ARG A 243 17.64 -5.20 -13.07
C ARG A 243 16.83 -5.93 -11.98
N LEU A 244 17.52 -6.43 -10.95
CA LEU A 244 16.90 -7.11 -9.83
C LEU A 244 15.99 -6.19 -9.01
N THR A 245 16.39 -4.93 -8.80
CA THR A 245 15.50 -3.92 -8.20
C THR A 245 14.24 -3.75 -9.02
N GLY A 246 14.35 -3.67 -10.35
CA GLY A 246 13.20 -3.58 -11.26
C GLY A 246 12.22 -4.76 -11.15
N GLU A 247 12.72 -5.97 -10.85
CA GLU A 247 11.90 -7.15 -10.62
C GLU A 247 11.29 -7.23 -9.20
N GLY A 248 11.81 -6.45 -8.25
CA GLY A 248 11.33 -6.41 -6.87
C GLY A 248 10.40 -5.25 -6.53
N VAL A 249 10.46 -4.14 -7.28
CA VAL A 249 9.54 -3.02 -7.08
C VAL A 249 8.16 -3.30 -7.67
N GLU A 250 7.09 -2.96 -6.94
CA GLU A 250 5.72 -3.15 -7.44
C GLU A 250 5.33 -2.14 -8.55
N ASN A 251 5.95 -0.97 -8.54
CA ASN A 251 5.60 0.11 -9.45
C ASN A 251 6.17 -0.17 -10.84
N SER A 252 5.30 -0.49 -11.79
CA SER A 252 5.68 -0.75 -13.20
C SER A 252 6.44 0.39 -13.89
N GLY A 253 6.22 1.65 -13.47
CA GLY A 253 7.00 2.80 -13.94
C GLY A 253 8.44 2.73 -13.45
N LEU A 254 8.63 2.50 -12.14
CA LEU A 254 9.96 2.31 -11.56
C LEU A 254 10.65 1.06 -12.10
N ALA A 255 9.92 -0.04 -12.33
CA ALA A 255 10.49 -1.25 -12.92
C ALA A 255 11.08 -0.99 -14.33
N ARG A 256 10.37 -0.25 -15.18
CA ARG A 256 10.87 0.15 -16.51
C ARG A 256 12.03 1.11 -16.43
N ALA A 257 11.96 2.08 -15.51
CA ALA A 257 13.06 3.00 -15.26
C ALA A 257 14.33 2.25 -14.82
N SER A 258 14.21 1.27 -13.92
CA SER A 258 15.31 0.42 -13.46
C SER A 258 15.99 -0.33 -14.60
N ASP A 259 15.22 -0.98 -15.47
CA ASP A 259 15.76 -1.72 -16.61
C ASP A 259 16.40 -0.80 -17.67
N SER A 260 15.83 0.39 -17.89
CA SER A 260 16.46 1.42 -18.73
C SER A 260 17.78 1.92 -18.13
N MET A 261 17.82 2.16 -16.82
CA MET A 261 19.03 2.58 -16.13
C MET A 261 20.11 1.50 -16.15
N ALA A 262 19.74 0.22 -15.97
CA ALA A 262 20.68 -0.89 -16.04
C ALA A 262 21.40 -0.92 -17.39
N ARG A 263 20.65 -0.80 -18.49
CA ARG A 263 21.19 -0.74 -19.86
C ARG A 263 22.10 0.46 -20.07
N ASP A 264 21.72 1.63 -19.58
CA ASP A 264 22.55 2.83 -19.71
C ASP A 264 23.87 2.71 -18.91
N VAL A 265 23.82 2.16 -17.70
CA VAL A 265 25.00 1.98 -16.85
C VAL A 265 25.94 0.90 -17.41
N GLU A 266 25.41 -0.17 -18.01
CA GLU A 266 26.21 -1.15 -18.77
C GLU A 266 27.00 -0.51 -19.91
N ASN A 267 26.43 0.52 -20.53
CA ASN A 267 27.09 1.31 -21.57
C ASN A 267 28.06 2.39 -21.00
N GLY A 268 28.42 2.31 -19.72
CA GLY A 268 29.38 3.20 -19.08
C GLY A 268 28.83 4.57 -18.68
N ARG A 269 27.50 4.78 -18.73
CA ARG A 269 26.91 6.06 -18.35
C ARG A 269 26.81 6.18 -16.82
N PRO A 270 27.17 7.32 -16.21
CA PRO A 270 27.12 7.49 -14.75
C PRO A 270 25.70 7.35 -14.20
N LEU A 271 25.52 6.64 -13.07
CA LEU A 271 24.22 6.38 -12.44
C LEU A 271 23.40 7.66 -12.19
N ALA A 272 24.03 8.70 -11.67
CA ALA A 272 23.35 9.98 -11.43
C ALA A 272 22.76 10.57 -12.74
N ALA A 273 23.46 10.42 -13.87
CA ALA A 273 23.00 10.93 -15.16
C ALA A 273 21.86 10.07 -15.75
N THR A 274 21.87 8.76 -15.50
CA THR A 274 20.81 7.85 -15.95
C THR A 274 19.54 8.05 -15.13
N MET A 275 19.66 8.21 -13.81
CA MET A 275 18.55 8.56 -12.91
C MET A 275 17.90 9.89 -13.29
N GLY A 276 18.70 10.90 -13.66
CA GLY A 276 18.19 12.22 -14.05
C GLY A 276 17.35 12.24 -15.33
N LYS A 277 17.39 11.16 -16.14
CA LYS A 277 16.57 11.02 -17.35
C LYS A 277 15.21 10.39 -17.09
N GLN A 278 15.01 9.76 -15.94
CA GLN A 278 13.79 8.99 -15.65
C GLN A 278 12.74 9.89 -14.98
N PRO A 279 11.57 10.13 -15.60
CA PRO A 279 10.52 10.96 -15.03
C PRO A 279 9.85 10.32 -13.80
N GLU A 280 9.96 9.00 -13.63
CA GLU A 280 9.41 8.27 -12.50
C GLU A 280 10.22 8.45 -11.21
N LEU A 281 11.47 8.90 -11.31
CA LEU A 281 12.35 9.12 -10.17
C LEU A 281 12.22 10.54 -9.60
N PRO A 282 12.49 10.71 -8.30
CA PRO A 282 12.45 12.02 -7.68
C PRO A 282 13.64 12.88 -8.13
N PRO A 283 13.43 14.18 -8.44
CA PRO A 283 14.45 15.02 -9.08
C PRO A 283 15.68 15.31 -8.21
N ASN A 284 15.57 15.12 -6.89
CA ASN A 284 16.67 15.27 -5.94
C ASN A 284 17.55 14.02 -5.82
N LEU A 285 17.04 12.82 -6.12
CA LEU A 285 17.83 11.58 -6.01
C LEU A 285 19.09 11.57 -6.90
N PRO A 286 19.03 11.96 -8.19
CA PRO A 286 20.24 12.10 -9.02
C PRO A 286 21.31 13.00 -8.41
N ARG A 287 20.89 14.06 -7.69
CA ARG A 287 21.80 15.05 -7.09
C ARG A 287 22.51 14.47 -5.88
N LEU A 288 21.81 13.67 -5.06
CA LEU A 288 22.38 12.97 -3.92
C LEU A 288 23.42 11.94 -4.39
N ILE A 289 23.05 11.10 -5.36
CA ILE A 289 23.92 10.03 -5.88
C ILE A 289 25.15 10.57 -6.60
N ARG A 290 25.09 11.78 -7.16
CA ARG A 290 26.26 12.43 -7.77
C ARG A 290 27.40 12.67 -6.78
N TRP A 291 27.12 12.73 -5.48
CA TRP A 291 28.14 12.86 -4.43
C TRP A 291 28.69 11.52 -3.96
N ALA A 292 28.15 10.40 -4.43
CA ALA A 292 28.70 9.08 -4.15
C ALA A 292 30.05 8.92 -4.85
N GLY A 293 31.10 8.64 -4.06
CA GLY A 293 32.45 8.42 -4.59
C GLY A 293 32.68 6.99 -5.09
N ASP A 294 32.05 6.01 -4.45
CA ASP A 294 32.22 4.59 -4.74
C ASP A 294 30.91 3.80 -4.52
N HIS A 295 31.03 2.47 -4.60
CA HIS A 295 29.91 1.54 -4.50
C HIS A 295 29.25 1.56 -3.11
N ASP A 296 30.05 1.63 -2.05
CA ASP A 296 29.57 1.60 -0.66
C ASP A 296 28.90 2.94 -0.30
N ALA A 297 29.52 4.06 -0.68
CA ALA A 297 28.92 5.38 -0.52
C ALA A 297 27.59 5.53 -1.31
N THR A 298 27.49 4.86 -2.47
CA THR A 298 26.24 4.84 -3.25
C THR A 298 25.14 4.10 -2.49
N ALA A 299 25.46 2.96 -1.89
CA ALA A 299 24.52 2.19 -1.09
C ALA A 299 24.04 2.96 0.15
N ASP A 300 24.97 3.58 0.89
CA ASP A 300 24.65 4.39 2.07
C ASP A 300 23.73 5.57 1.74
N LEU A 301 24.02 6.30 0.64
CA LEU A 301 23.19 7.43 0.20
C LEU A 301 21.81 6.98 -0.29
N LEU A 302 21.70 5.82 -0.93
CA LEU A 302 20.42 5.22 -1.29
C LEU A 302 19.64 4.82 -0.04
N HIS A 303 20.29 4.24 0.97
CA HIS A 303 19.64 3.88 2.23
C HIS A 303 19.07 5.12 2.93
N ALA A 304 19.87 6.17 3.08
CA ALA A 304 19.44 7.45 3.67
C ALA A 304 18.32 8.13 2.85
N ALA A 305 18.40 8.06 1.51
CA ALA A 305 17.33 8.55 0.64
C ALA A 305 16.03 7.76 0.84
N GLY A 306 16.13 6.44 1.00
CA GLY A 306 15.01 5.54 1.32
C GLY A 306 14.30 5.96 2.61
N GLU A 307 15.04 6.13 3.71
CA GLU A 307 14.51 6.57 4.99
C GLU A 307 13.81 7.94 4.90
N MET A 308 14.41 8.88 4.17
CA MET A 308 13.83 10.20 3.93
C MET A 308 12.50 10.11 3.17
N TYR A 309 12.42 9.30 2.12
CA TYR A 309 11.16 9.11 1.37
C TYR A 309 10.12 8.36 2.18
N GLU A 310 10.52 7.41 3.01
CA GLU A 310 9.63 6.71 3.92
C GLU A 310 9.03 7.67 4.95
N ALA A 311 9.85 8.52 5.57
CA ALA A 311 9.40 9.55 6.49
C ALA A 311 8.43 10.55 5.80
N ARG A 312 8.67 10.87 4.53
CA ARG A 312 7.82 11.75 3.73
C ARG A 312 6.50 11.08 3.32
N ALA A 313 6.51 9.78 3.05
CA ALA A 313 5.29 8.99 2.86
C ALA A 313 4.44 8.99 4.13
N ARG A 314 5.07 8.76 5.30
CA ARG A 314 4.40 8.79 6.61
C ARG A 314 3.78 10.15 6.90
N SER A 315 4.51 11.24 6.68
CA SER A 315 4.00 12.59 6.95
C SER A 315 2.85 12.99 6.02
N GLN A 316 2.94 12.64 4.73
CA GLN A 316 1.86 12.87 3.77
C GLN A 316 0.60 12.08 4.12
N ALA A 317 0.76 10.83 4.57
CA ALA A 317 -0.36 10.01 5.01
C ALA A 317 -1.05 10.55 6.27
N ALA A 318 -0.26 11.03 7.24
CA ALA A 318 -0.79 11.67 8.43
C ALA A 318 -1.53 12.98 8.07
N PHE A 319 -0.92 13.83 7.24
CA PHE A 319 -1.53 15.07 6.76
C PHE A 319 -2.84 14.81 6.01
N ALA A 320 -2.86 13.80 5.12
CA ALA A 320 -4.06 13.35 4.44
C ALA A 320 -5.18 12.97 5.42
N GLY A 321 -4.86 12.17 6.45
CA GLY A 321 -5.80 11.79 7.50
C GLY A 321 -6.37 13.00 8.24
N THR A 322 -5.51 13.93 8.66
CA THR A 322 -5.92 15.14 9.39
C THR A 322 -6.79 16.07 8.53
N VAL A 323 -6.40 16.34 7.28
CA VAL A 323 -7.17 17.21 6.37
C VAL A 323 -8.56 16.65 6.14
N MET A 324 -8.66 15.33 5.92
CA MET A 324 -9.96 14.67 5.72
C MET A 324 -10.83 14.70 6.98
N ALA A 325 -10.23 14.54 8.17
CA ALA A 325 -10.94 14.67 9.44
C ALA A 325 -11.47 16.09 9.66
N VAL A 326 -10.66 17.13 9.41
CA VAL A 326 -11.10 18.53 9.51
C VAL A 326 -12.21 18.84 8.49
N LEU A 327 -12.05 18.40 7.25
CA LEU A 327 -13.06 18.61 6.20
C LEU A 327 -14.39 17.97 6.57
N SER A 328 -14.39 16.72 7.07
CA SER A 328 -15.62 16.06 7.52
C SER A 328 -16.28 16.78 8.69
N ALA A 329 -15.50 17.25 9.68
CA ALA A 329 -16.02 18.05 10.79
C ALA A 329 -16.66 19.36 10.32
N VAL A 330 -16.02 20.06 9.37
CA VAL A 330 -16.59 21.29 8.77
C VAL A 330 -17.88 21.00 8.03
N ILE A 331 -17.94 19.92 7.23
CA ILE A 331 -19.15 19.51 6.52
C ILE A 331 -20.29 19.21 7.49
N VAL A 332 -20.03 18.45 8.56
CA VAL A 332 -21.02 18.18 9.63
C VAL A 332 -21.50 19.48 10.25
N PHE A 333 -20.57 20.34 10.65
CA PHE A 333 -20.88 21.59 11.34
C PHE A 333 -21.73 22.53 10.48
N VAL A 334 -21.35 22.70 9.21
CA VAL A 334 -22.10 23.52 8.24
C VAL A 334 -23.46 22.90 7.96
N GLY A 335 -23.52 21.58 7.73
CA GLY A 335 -24.78 20.87 7.47
C GLY A 335 -25.77 20.98 8.63
N VAL A 336 -25.32 20.75 9.86
CA VAL A 336 -26.14 20.89 11.07
C VAL A 336 -26.57 22.35 11.25
N SER A 337 -25.66 23.31 11.05
CA SER A 337 -25.96 24.73 11.21
C SER A 337 -27.01 25.21 10.21
N ILE A 338 -26.90 24.82 8.93
CA ILE A 338 -27.91 25.11 7.91
C ILE A 338 -29.25 24.47 8.28
N GLY A 339 -29.24 23.21 8.74
CA GLY A 339 -30.45 22.53 9.21
C GLY A 339 -31.11 23.26 10.38
N VAL A 340 -30.34 23.63 11.41
CA VAL A 340 -30.87 24.36 12.57
C VAL A 340 -31.41 25.73 12.15
N ILE A 341 -30.65 26.55 11.42
CA ILE A 341 -31.09 27.89 11.01
C ILE A 341 -32.29 27.81 10.05
N GLY A 342 -32.24 26.93 9.06
CA GLY A 342 -33.29 26.77 8.06
C GLY A 342 -34.61 26.25 8.63
N LEU A 343 -34.58 25.53 9.77
CA LEU A 343 -35.77 24.94 10.40
C LEU A 343 -36.27 25.75 11.61
N PHE A 344 -35.39 26.29 12.44
CA PHE A 344 -35.78 27.02 13.66
C PHE A 344 -36.16 28.49 13.40
N LEU A 345 -35.51 29.17 12.45
CA LEU A 345 -35.79 30.58 12.18
C LEU A 345 -37.24 30.83 11.68
N PRO A 346 -37.80 29.98 10.80
CA PRO A 346 -39.21 30.07 10.43
C PRO A 346 -40.15 29.70 11.59
N LEU A 347 -39.78 28.73 12.45
CA LEU A 347 -40.58 28.35 13.63
C LEU A 347 -40.71 29.53 14.60
N ILE A 348 -39.63 30.26 14.88
CA ILE A 348 -39.66 31.47 15.72
C ILE A 348 -40.58 32.52 15.10
N THR A 349 -40.52 32.69 13.77
CA THR A 349 -41.39 33.62 13.03
C THR A 349 -42.87 33.22 13.13
N LEU A 350 -43.14 31.91 13.11
CA LEU A 350 -44.49 31.35 13.29
C LEU A 350 -45.01 31.61 14.71
N ILE A 351 -44.19 31.34 15.72
CA ILE A 351 -44.52 31.58 17.14
C ILE A 351 -44.78 33.07 17.38
N THR A 352 -43.93 33.96 16.88
CA THR A 352 -44.12 35.41 17.03
C THR A 352 -45.38 35.91 16.33
N LYS A 353 -45.68 35.46 15.11
CA LYS A 353 -46.94 35.78 14.41
C LYS A 353 -48.19 35.25 15.11
N LEU A 354 -48.09 34.13 15.83
CA LEU A 354 -49.19 33.56 16.59
C LEU A 354 -49.32 34.15 18.00
N SER A 355 -48.25 34.75 18.55
CA SER A 355 -48.27 35.37 19.88
C SER A 355 -48.51 36.90 19.86
N GLY A 356 -48.69 37.52 18.69
CA GLY A 356 -48.97 38.96 18.56
C GLY A 356 -48.80 39.49 17.15
#